data_AF-A0A7J9QR77-F1
#
_entry.id   AF-A0A7J9QR77-F1
#
_cell.length_a   1.000
_cell.length_b   1.000
_cell.length_c   1.000
_cell.angle_alpha   90.00
_cell.angle_beta   90.00
_cell.angle_gamma   90.00
#
_symmetry.space_group_name_H-M   'P 1'
#
loop_
_entity.id
_entity.type
_entity.pdbx_description
1 polymer ?
#
loop_
_entity_poly.entity_id
_entity_poly.type
_entity_poly.pdbx_seq_one_letter_code
_entity_poly.pdbx_strand_id
1 'polypeptide(L)'
;MNFKRSTTSMAIALMALSLVSMTSIQQDAFAQSQGMSIMATADKGSDTITVTGETVSTLTDVTFRVTSPSGNNVVAVGQISPDGEGKFVKEFKVGPT
;
A
#
# COMPACT_ATOMS: atom_id res chain seq x y z
N MET A 1 51.64 -12.22 17.90
CA MET A 1 50.24 -11.73 18.08
C MET A 1 49.32 -12.92 18.28
N ASN A 2 48.47 -12.90 19.32
CA ASN A 2 47.55 -14.00 19.67
C ASN A 2 46.32 -14.02 18.76
N PHE A 3 46.44 -14.59 17.55
CA PHE A 3 45.36 -14.67 16.56
C PHE A 3 44.12 -15.46 17.02
N LYS A 4 44.27 -16.36 18.01
CA LYS A 4 43.18 -17.19 18.53
C LYS A 4 42.06 -16.42 19.26
N ARG A 5 42.35 -15.23 19.81
CA ARG A 5 41.32 -14.37 20.42
C ARG A 5 40.64 -13.45 19.41
N SER A 6 41.32 -13.17 18.29
CA SER A 6 40.83 -12.27 17.24
C SER A 6 39.70 -12.90 16.44
N THR A 7 39.80 -14.18 16.10
CA THR A 7 38.77 -14.90 15.34
C THR A 7 37.48 -15.05 16.14
N THR A 8 37.59 -15.30 17.44
CA THR A 8 36.43 -15.43 18.34
C THR A 8 35.70 -14.11 18.53
N SER A 9 36.45 -13.00 18.67
CA SER A 9 35.86 -11.65 18.77
C SER A 9 35.17 -11.22 17.47
N MET A 10 35.75 -11.58 16.32
CA MET A 10 35.17 -11.27 15.01
C MET A 10 33.90 -12.09 14.76
N ALA A 11 33.88 -13.37 15.15
CA ALA A 11 32.70 -14.22 15.06
C ALA A 11 31.54 -13.72 15.96
N ILE A 12 31.84 -13.29 17.18
CA ILE A 12 30.82 -12.72 18.09
C ILE A 12 30.29 -11.39 17.54
N ALA A 13 31.14 -10.53 16.99
CA ALA A 13 30.70 -9.29 16.34
C ALA A 13 29.80 -9.57 15.13
N LEU A 14 30.14 -10.55 14.29
CA LEU A 14 29.31 -10.95 13.16
C LEU A 14 27.97 -11.57 13.59
N MET A 15 27.95 -12.39 14.64
CA MET A 15 26.71 -12.94 15.20
C MET A 15 25.82 -11.83 15.79
N ALA A 16 26.40 -10.87 16.51
CA ALA A 16 25.65 -9.73 17.05
C ALA A 16 25.06 -8.84 15.95
N LEU A 17 25.79 -8.59 14.86
CA LEU A 17 25.27 -7.86 13.70
C LEU A 17 24.10 -8.59 13.02
N SER A 18 24.12 -9.92 12.99
CA SER A 18 23.05 -10.73 12.38
C SER A 18 21.73 -10.68 13.15
N LEU A 19 21.77 -10.45 14.47
CA LEU A 19 20.58 -10.36 15.32
C LEU A 19 19.89 -8.99 15.21
N VAL A 20 20.66 -7.93 14.90
CA VAL A 20 20.14 -6.55 14.78
C VAL A 20 19.55 -6.27 13.39
N SER A 21 19.73 -7.16 12.41
CA SER A 21 19.19 -7.00 11.05
C SER A 21 17.71 -7.38 10.90
N MET A 22 17.01 -7.70 11.99
CA MET A 22 15.55 -7.86 11.99
C MET A 22 14.82 -6.51 12.11
N THR A 23 15.18 -5.54 11.28
CA THR A 23 14.36 -4.34 11.14
C THR A 23 13.20 -4.68 10.21
N SER A 24 12.00 -4.78 10.80
CA SER A 24 10.72 -4.52 10.13
C SER A 24 10.51 -5.24 8.79
N ILE A 25 10.60 -6.57 8.78
CA ILE A 25 9.73 -7.28 7.86
C ILE A 25 8.33 -7.10 8.43
N GLN A 26 7.68 -6.01 8.02
CA GLN A 26 6.24 -5.93 8.03
C GLN A 26 5.81 -7.09 7.13
N GLN A 27 5.64 -8.27 7.73
CA GLN A 27 4.91 -9.36 7.14
C GLN A 27 3.46 -8.90 7.10
N ASP A 28 3.18 -7.93 6.22
CA ASP A 28 1.94 -7.99 5.49
C ASP A 28 2.07 -9.28 4.69
N ALA A 29 1.74 -10.39 5.36
CA ALA A 29 1.29 -11.57 4.69
C ALA A 29 0.12 -11.08 3.86
N PHE A 30 0.40 -10.70 2.62
CA PHE A 30 -0.58 -10.64 1.57
C PHE A 30 -1.09 -12.07 1.49
N ALA A 31 -2.04 -12.41 2.36
CA ALA A 31 -3.10 -13.32 1.98
C ALA A 31 -3.46 -12.83 0.59
N GLN A 32 -3.15 -13.64 -0.43
CA GLN A 32 -3.55 -13.38 -1.79
C GLN A 32 -5.06 -13.16 -1.71
N SER A 33 -5.45 -11.90 -1.61
CA SER A 33 -6.81 -11.50 -1.29
C SER A 33 -7.59 -11.92 -2.51
N GLN A 34 -8.30 -13.05 -2.39
CA GLN A 34 -9.21 -13.53 -3.42
C GLN A 34 -10.40 -12.56 -3.44
N GLY A 35 -10.17 -11.36 -3.94
CA GLY A 35 -11.06 -10.21 -3.77
C GLY A 35 -10.50 -8.98 -4.48
N MET A 36 -10.32 -7.88 -3.74
CA MET A 36 -9.91 -6.60 -4.30
C MET A 36 -8.86 -5.92 -3.42
N SER A 37 -7.89 -5.28 -4.06
CA SER A 37 -6.91 -4.38 -3.44
C SER A 37 -7.12 -2.96 -3.97
N ILE A 38 -7.02 -1.97 -3.09
CA ILE A 38 -7.20 -0.56 -3.44
C ILE A 38 -6.14 0.27 -2.73
N MET A 39 -5.57 1.22 -3.46
CA MET A 39 -4.73 2.28 -2.94
C MET A 39 -5.31 3.63 -3.38
N ALA A 40 -5.57 4.50 -2.42
CA ALA A 40 -5.98 5.88 -2.66
C ALA A 40 -4.85 6.82 -2.25
N THR A 41 -4.47 7.73 -3.13
CA THR A 41 -3.39 8.70 -2.93
C THR A 41 -3.88 10.10 -3.24
N ALA A 42 -3.34 11.07 -2.51
CA ALA A 42 -3.55 12.49 -2.76
C ALA A 42 -2.30 13.24 -2.29
N ASP A 43 -1.79 14.15 -3.11
CA ASP A 43 -0.67 15.00 -2.72
C ASP A 43 -1.10 16.08 -1.73
N LYS A 44 -0.17 16.54 -0.91
CA LYS A 44 -0.44 17.62 0.05
C LYS A 44 -0.89 18.89 -0.69
N GLY A 45 -2.11 19.34 -0.40
CA GLY A 45 -2.71 20.51 -1.04
C GLY A 45 -3.34 20.22 -2.40
N SER A 46 -3.40 18.96 -2.83
CA SER A 46 -4.13 18.55 -4.02
C SER A 46 -5.63 18.46 -3.75
N ASP A 47 -6.40 18.86 -4.75
CA ASP A 47 -7.84 18.69 -4.82
C ASP A 47 -8.23 17.41 -5.59
N THR A 48 -7.25 16.55 -5.91
CA THR A 48 -7.44 15.32 -6.66
C THR A 48 -7.04 14.11 -5.83
N ILE A 49 -7.93 13.13 -5.77
CA ILE A 49 -7.68 11.80 -5.21
C ILE A 49 -7.53 10.83 -6.37
N THR A 50 -6.41 10.11 -6.42
CA THR A 50 -6.19 9.03 -7.39
C THR A 50 -6.34 7.70 -6.69
N VAL A 51 -7.28 6.89 -7.19
CA VAL A 51 -7.57 5.55 -6.70
C VAL A 51 -7.09 4.54 -7.73
N THR A 52 -6.14 3.70 -7.35
CA THR A 52 -5.66 2.56 -8.14
C THR A 52 -6.08 1.27 -7.44
N GLY A 53 -6.43 0.24 -8.20
CA GLY A 53 -6.73 -1.05 -7.59
C GLY A 53 -6.72 -2.21 -8.57
N GLU A 54 -6.83 -3.40 -8.01
CA GLU A 54 -6.93 -4.67 -8.72
C GLU A 54 -8.03 -5.51 -8.07
N THR A 55 -8.90 -6.10 -8.86
CA THR A 55 -9.99 -6.97 -8.40
C THR A 55 -10.03 -8.27 -9.20
N VAL A 56 -10.38 -9.37 -8.54
CA VAL A 56 -10.57 -10.67 -9.21
C VAL A 56 -11.77 -10.68 -10.17
N SER A 57 -12.70 -9.74 -10.03
CA SER A 57 -13.88 -9.64 -10.89
C SER A 57 -13.65 -8.66 -12.03
N THR A 58 -13.62 -9.17 -13.27
CA THR A 58 -13.57 -8.36 -14.49
C THR A 58 -14.96 -8.12 -15.10
N LEU A 59 -16.02 -8.61 -14.46
CA LEU A 59 -17.40 -8.56 -14.97
C LEU A 59 -18.24 -7.47 -14.30
N THR A 60 -17.80 -6.95 -13.16
CA THR A 60 -18.56 -6.00 -12.34
C THR A 60 -17.82 -4.69 -12.21
N ASP A 61 -18.52 -3.58 -12.42
CA ASP A 61 -17.97 -2.25 -12.20
C ASP A 61 -17.68 -1.99 -10.72
N VAL A 62 -16.59 -1.27 -10.47
CA VAL A 62 -16.24 -0.74 -9.16
C VAL A 62 -16.88 0.64 -8.99
N THR A 63 -17.67 0.80 -7.93
CA THR A 63 -18.34 2.06 -7.60
C THR A 63 -17.67 2.73 -6.41
N PHE A 64 -17.59 4.05 -6.44
CA PHE A 64 -16.94 4.86 -5.41
C PHE A 64 -17.89 5.96 -4.93
N ARG A 65 -17.84 6.20 -3.62
CA ARG A 65 -18.47 7.34 -2.97
C ARG A 65 -17.44 8.04 -2.11
N VAL A 66 -17.11 9.27 -2.46
CA VAL A 66 -16.20 10.11 -1.69
C VAL A 66 -17.03 10.99 -0.75
N THR A 67 -16.72 10.92 0.55
CA THR A 67 -17.42 11.70 1.58
C THR A 67 -16.49 12.70 2.23
N SER A 68 -17.05 13.82 2.68
CA SER A 68 -16.29 14.82 3.46
C SER A 68 -15.74 14.21 4.76
N PRO A 69 -14.68 14.77 5.36
CA PRO A 69 -14.16 14.32 6.65
C PRO A 69 -15.19 14.35 7.78
N SER A 70 -16.19 15.25 7.69
CA SER A 70 -17.32 15.31 8.62
C SER A 70 -18.30 14.14 8.48
N GLY A 71 -18.17 13.31 7.44
CA GLY A 71 -19.01 12.14 7.16
C GLY A 71 -20.42 12.45 6.63
N ASN A 72 -20.86 13.71 6.71
CA ASN A 72 -22.25 14.09 6.44
C ASN A 72 -22.53 14.47 4.98
N ASN A 73 -21.51 14.68 4.15
CA ASN A 73 -21.69 15.09 2.76
C ASN A 73 -20.99 14.13 1.79
N VAL A 74 -21.66 13.81 0.68
CA VAL A 74 -21.04 13.14 -0.46
C VAL A 74 -20.48 14.21 -1.38
N VAL A 75 -19.17 14.23 -1.58
CA VAL A 75 -18.47 15.24 -2.37
C VAL A 75 -18.19 14.78 -3.80
N ALA A 76 -18.13 13.46 -4.04
CA ALA A 76 -18.03 12.91 -5.38
C ALA A 76 -18.57 11.47 -5.43
N VAL A 77 -19.04 11.07 -6.60
CA VAL A 77 -19.40 9.68 -6.93
C VAL A 77 -18.81 9.31 -8.27
N GLY A 78 -18.46 8.04 -8.45
CA GLY A 78 -17.95 7.58 -9.73
C GLY A 78 -17.95 6.07 -9.83
N GLN A 79 -17.76 5.60 -11.05
CA GLN A 79 -17.64 4.18 -11.36
C GLN A 79 -16.54 3.95 -12.39
N ILE A 80 -16.01 2.73 -12.42
CA ILE A 80 -15.06 2.25 -13.43
C ILE A 80 -15.20 0.73 -13.61
N SER A 81 -15.19 0.29 -14.86
CA SER A 81 -15.03 -1.12 -15.19
C SER A 81 -13.54 -1.50 -15.10
N PRO A 82 -13.17 -2.54 -14.35
CA PRO A 82 -11.81 -3.08 -14.39
C PRO A 82 -11.44 -3.56 -15.79
N ASP A 83 -10.16 -3.53 -16.12
CA ASP A 83 -9.66 -4.09 -17.38
C ASP A 83 -9.64 -5.63 -17.39
N GLY A 84 -9.11 -6.23 -18.45
CA GLY A 84 -9.02 -7.68 -18.60
C GLY A 84 -8.13 -8.38 -17.56
N GLU A 85 -7.27 -7.62 -16.86
CA GLU A 85 -6.45 -8.11 -15.74
C GLU A 85 -7.07 -7.73 -14.38
N GLY A 86 -8.25 -7.11 -14.36
CA GLY A 86 -8.91 -6.68 -13.14
C GLY A 86 -8.38 -5.37 -12.57
N LYS A 87 -7.52 -4.64 -13.29
CA LYS A 87 -6.92 -3.38 -12.82
C LYS A 87 -7.80 -2.18 -13.17
N PHE A 88 -7.72 -1.14 -12.34
CA PHE A 88 -8.41 0.11 -12.58
C PHE A 88 -7.68 1.31 -11.97
N VAL A 89 -7.89 2.48 -12.59
CA VAL A 89 -7.41 3.78 -12.11
C VAL A 89 -8.53 4.80 -12.24
N LYS A 90 -8.91 5.46 -11.14
CA LYS A 90 -9.96 6.49 -11.12
C LYS A 90 -9.48 7.73 -10.38
N GLU A 91 -9.69 8.90 -10.98
CA GLU A 91 -9.43 10.20 -10.36
C GLU A 91 -10.72 10.86 -9.92
N PHE A 92 -10.69 11.50 -8.74
CA PHE A 92 -11.77 12.31 -8.20
C PHE A 92 -11.26 13.71 -7.90
N LYS A 93 -11.87 14.72 -8.53
CA LYS A 93 -11.69 16.12 -8.14
C LYS A 93 -12.66 16.46 -7.02
N VAL A 94 -12.14 16.82 -5.85
CA VAL A 94 -12.89 17.01 -4.60
C VAL A 94 -12.71 18.40 -3.98
N GLY A 95 -11.91 19.27 -4.62
CA GLY A 95 -11.75 20.67 -4.24
C GLY A 95 -12.81 21.61 -4.82
N PRO A 96 -12.77 22.90 -4.44
CA PRO A 96 -13.71 23.91 -4.93
C PRO A 96 -13.61 24.04 -6.47
N THR A 97 -14.76 24.20 -7.11
CA THR A 97 -14.89 24.47 -8.55
C THR A 97 -14.96 25.95 -8.83
#